data_AF-A0AAE8MM22-F1
#
_entry.id   AF-A0AAE8MM22-F1
#
_cell.length_a   1.000
_cell.length_b   1.000
_cell.length_c   1.000
_cell.angle_alpha   90.00
_cell.angle_beta   90.00
_cell.angle_gamma   90.00
#
_symmetry.space_group_name_H-M   'P 1'
#
loop_
_entity.id
_entity.type
_entity.pdbx_description
1 polymer ?
#
loop_
_entity_poly.entity_id
_entity_poly.type
_entity_poly.pdbx_seq_one_letter_code
_entity_poly.pdbx_strand_id
1 'polypeptide(L)'
;MPPELPIRLGFSQLQGSYQDLVLHAIPAQIVEHDLVVFFNADFEKIRHDFNTTVGDERKLPPDWPGRPIVQTLAQMAVPLFVFAATVCRFVGDSQRRNPQKRLQTVLDQERTSHGSQLEQTYTPILRSQIAELPKKERDEVIKDFKVIVGSIVTLASPLSVAALSRLINIFPDIVDERLDALHSVLSIPLERTMPVRLLHLSFRDYLVDPENEETVEFWVDEKLTHRRLAKHCLRVMRGALRQNICGLSFPGMRRSEVGARQLEEHIPPELQYACMYWIYHHTKIDFEPGDSHEIYDFMTASFLHWLEALSLLGRLENVSTCLD
;
A
#
# COMPACT_ATOMS: atom_id res chain seq x y z
N MET A 1 -0.09 -22.75 -9.05
CA MET A 1 0.12 -23.12 -10.47
C MET A 1 0.67 -21.89 -11.18
N PRO A 2 1.84 -21.97 -11.84
CA PRO A 2 2.38 -20.82 -12.55
C PRO A 2 1.46 -20.48 -13.73
N PRO A 3 1.08 -19.20 -13.95
CA PRO A 3 0.08 -18.83 -14.95
C PRO A 3 0.56 -18.95 -16.41
N GLU A 4 1.79 -19.43 -16.65
CA GLU A 4 2.46 -19.26 -17.93
C GLU A 4 2.08 -20.30 -18.99
N LEU A 5 1.67 -21.51 -18.62
CA LEU A 5 1.48 -22.59 -19.59
C LEU A 5 0.34 -22.31 -20.59
N PRO A 6 -0.85 -21.85 -20.17
CA PRO A 6 -1.94 -21.53 -21.10
C PRO A 6 -1.58 -20.34 -22.03
N ILE A 7 -0.84 -19.37 -21.49
CA ILE A 7 -0.41 -18.17 -22.20
C ILE A 7 0.62 -18.56 -23.27
N ARG A 8 1.65 -19.34 -22.92
CA ARG A 8 2.68 -19.82 -23.86
C ARG A 8 2.09 -20.69 -24.96
N LEU A 9 1.15 -21.57 -24.63
CA LEU A 9 0.47 -22.41 -25.61
C LEU A 9 -0.38 -21.56 -26.58
N GLY A 10 -1.07 -20.53 -26.06
CA GLY A 10 -1.83 -19.60 -26.89
C GLY A 10 -0.96 -18.82 -27.88
N PHE A 11 0.19 -18.29 -27.42
CA PHE A 11 1.13 -17.59 -28.30
C PHE A 11 1.80 -18.52 -29.31
N SER A 12 2.13 -19.76 -28.94
CA SER A 12 2.75 -20.74 -29.87
C SER A 12 1.89 -21.08 -31.11
N GLN A 13 0.59 -20.80 -31.05
CA GLN A 13 -0.34 -21.02 -32.17
C GLN A 13 -0.39 -19.83 -33.15
N LEU A 14 0.21 -18.68 -32.82
CA LEU A 14 0.23 -17.48 -33.65
C LEU A 14 1.49 -17.45 -34.53
N GLN A 15 1.48 -18.11 -35.68
CA GLN A 15 2.63 -18.01 -36.60
C GLN A 15 2.80 -16.58 -37.15
N GLY A 16 3.87 -15.90 -36.73
CA GLY A 16 4.50 -14.81 -37.49
C GLY A 16 4.23 -13.37 -37.05
N SER A 17 3.62 -13.10 -35.88
CA SER A 17 3.28 -11.72 -35.49
C SER A 17 3.60 -11.33 -34.04
N TYR A 18 4.50 -12.05 -33.37
CA TYR A 18 4.97 -11.64 -32.05
C TYR A 18 6.49 -11.81 -31.92
N GLN A 19 7.13 -10.86 -31.25
CA GLN A 19 8.50 -10.97 -30.81
C GLN A 19 8.47 -11.32 -29.31
N ASP A 20 8.94 -12.51 -28.97
CA ASP A 20 9.17 -12.89 -27.57
C ASP A 20 10.36 -12.10 -27.04
N LEU A 21 10.08 -11.01 -26.33
CA LEU A 21 11.08 -10.29 -25.55
C LEU A 21 11.11 -10.88 -24.14
N VAL A 22 12.12 -11.71 -23.90
CA VAL A 22 12.44 -12.21 -22.57
C VAL A 22 13.06 -11.06 -21.78
N LEU A 23 12.30 -10.49 -20.84
CA LEU A 23 12.69 -9.26 -20.11
C LEU A 23 14.07 -9.37 -19.42
N HIS A 24 14.45 -10.57 -18.96
CA HIS A 24 15.74 -10.83 -18.30
C HIS A 24 16.92 -11.04 -19.27
N ALA A 25 16.66 -11.08 -20.59
CA ALA A 25 17.68 -11.22 -21.63
C ALA A 25 18.01 -9.88 -22.31
N ILE A 26 17.39 -8.77 -21.89
CA ILE A 26 17.69 -7.43 -22.39
C ILE A 26 19.03 -6.99 -21.79
N PRO A 27 20.03 -6.61 -22.61
CA PRO A 27 21.29 -6.08 -22.11
C PRO A 27 21.09 -4.89 -21.17
N ALA A 28 21.83 -4.86 -20.07
CA ALA A 28 21.74 -3.79 -19.06
C ALA A 28 21.95 -2.39 -19.68
N GLN A 29 22.75 -2.29 -20.74
CA GLN A 29 23.00 -1.04 -21.46
C GLN A 29 21.74 -0.50 -22.17
N ILE A 30 20.87 -1.39 -22.66
CA ILE A 30 19.59 -0.99 -23.28
C ILE A 30 18.65 -0.48 -22.19
N VAL A 31 18.58 -1.19 -21.07
CA VAL A 31 17.76 -0.77 -19.91
C VAL A 31 18.24 0.59 -19.37
N GLU A 32 19.55 0.78 -19.23
CA GLU A 32 20.14 2.06 -18.80
C GLU A 32 19.79 3.19 -19.78
N HIS A 33 19.90 2.96 -21.08
CA HIS A 33 19.54 3.95 -22.09
C HIS A 33 18.06 4.36 -21.97
N ASP A 34 17.14 3.39 -21.83
CA ASP A 34 15.72 3.66 -21.70
C ASP A 34 15.39 4.40 -20.39
N LEU A 35 16.11 4.10 -19.31
CA LEU A 35 16.02 4.82 -18.05
C LEU A 35 16.50 6.27 -18.19
N VAL A 36 17.60 6.52 -18.91
CA VAL A 36 18.07 7.89 -19.20
C VAL A 36 17.01 8.67 -19.97
N VAL A 37 16.38 8.06 -21.00
CA VAL A 37 15.30 8.70 -21.76
C VAL A 37 14.10 9.01 -20.85
N PHE A 38 13.69 8.03 -20.03
CA PHE A 38 12.60 8.17 -19.08
C PHE A 38 12.85 9.33 -18.08
N PHE A 39 14.02 9.36 -17.44
CA PHE A 39 14.38 10.41 -16.48
C PHE A 39 14.39 11.79 -17.13
N ASN A 40 14.95 11.93 -18.34
CA ASN A 40 14.97 13.23 -19.02
C ASN A 40 13.54 13.75 -19.26
N ALA A 41 12.65 12.90 -19.77
CA ALA A 41 11.26 13.28 -20.03
C ALA A 41 10.52 13.67 -18.74
N ASP A 42 10.63 12.86 -17.69
CA ASP A 42 9.96 13.13 -16.42
C ASP A 42 10.52 14.36 -15.71
N PHE A 43 11.84 14.55 -15.68
CA PHE A 43 12.44 15.74 -15.07
C PHE A 43 12.15 17.01 -15.84
N GLU A 44 12.06 16.95 -17.17
CA GLU A 44 11.60 18.10 -17.96
C GLU A 44 10.19 18.54 -17.54
N LYS A 45 9.29 17.57 -17.36
CA LYS A 45 7.94 17.83 -16.86
C LYS A 45 7.94 18.41 -15.45
N ILE A 46 8.67 17.79 -14.51
CA ILE A 46 8.79 18.26 -13.12
C ILE A 46 9.32 19.69 -13.08
N ARG A 47 10.35 19.98 -13.88
CA ARG A 47 10.94 21.32 -13.99
C ARG A 47 9.93 22.32 -14.53
N HIS A 48 9.21 21.96 -15.59
CA HIS A 48 8.18 22.81 -16.18
C HIS A 48 7.10 23.15 -15.14
N ASP A 49 6.47 22.13 -14.56
CA ASP A 49 5.41 22.27 -13.58
C ASP A 49 5.87 23.13 -12.39
N PHE A 50 7.03 22.84 -11.81
CA PHE A 50 7.59 23.64 -10.73
C PHE A 50 7.81 25.11 -11.12
N ASN A 51 8.44 25.38 -12.27
CA ASN A 51 8.73 26.73 -12.74
C ASN A 51 7.48 27.56 -13.05
N THR A 52 6.32 26.94 -13.32
CA THR A 52 5.05 27.67 -13.46
C THR A 52 4.45 28.14 -12.13
N THR A 53 4.86 27.52 -11.01
CA THR A 53 4.28 27.80 -9.67
C THR A 53 5.13 28.76 -8.83
N VAL A 54 6.34 29.11 -9.29
CA VAL A 54 7.29 29.94 -8.54
C VAL A 54 7.75 31.17 -9.33
N GLY A 55 8.15 32.22 -8.62
CA GLY A 55 8.76 33.41 -9.21
C GLY A 55 10.14 33.14 -9.81
N ASP A 56 10.60 34.03 -10.69
CA ASP A 56 11.80 33.83 -11.53
C ASP A 56 13.06 33.44 -10.74
N GLU A 57 13.28 34.04 -9.56
CA GLU A 57 14.44 33.76 -8.69
C GLU A 57 14.52 32.32 -8.19
N ARG A 58 13.40 31.59 -8.17
CA ARG A 58 13.32 30.21 -7.68
C ARG A 58 13.22 29.18 -8.80
N LYS A 59 13.21 29.60 -10.06
CA LYS A 59 13.09 28.67 -11.19
C LYS A 59 14.31 27.77 -11.29
N LEU A 60 14.07 26.50 -11.59
CA LEU A 60 15.09 25.53 -11.94
C LEU A 60 15.65 25.85 -13.34
N PRO A 61 16.97 25.76 -13.54
CA PRO A 61 17.61 26.12 -14.80
C PRO A 61 17.21 25.15 -15.94
N PRO A 62 17.31 25.54 -17.21
CA PRO A 62 16.85 24.72 -18.35
C PRO A 62 17.53 23.35 -18.45
N ASP A 63 18.76 23.23 -17.97
CA ASP A 63 19.56 22.01 -17.99
C ASP A 63 19.36 21.13 -16.75
N TRP A 64 18.52 21.53 -15.80
CA TRP A 64 18.21 20.75 -14.59
C TRP A 64 17.59 19.38 -14.92
N PRO A 65 18.01 18.28 -14.24
CA PRO A 65 19.01 18.21 -13.16
C PRO A 65 20.45 18.04 -13.65
N GLY A 66 20.68 18.06 -14.96
CA GLY A 66 21.99 17.87 -15.59
C GLY A 66 22.24 16.41 -15.98
N ARG A 67 22.92 16.22 -17.12
CA ARG A 67 23.21 14.88 -17.66
C ARG A 67 23.94 13.96 -16.67
N PRO A 68 24.94 14.41 -15.89
CA PRO A 68 25.64 13.53 -14.95
C PRO A 68 24.69 12.96 -13.88
N ILE A 69 23.77 13.78 -13.36
CA ILE A 69 22.80 13.33 -12.35
C ILE A 69 21.82 12.33 -12.97
N VAL A 70 21.33 12.58 -14.20
CA VAL A 70 20.47 11.63 -14.91
C VAL A 70 21.17 10.29 -15.12
N GLN A 71 22.45 10.29 -15.47
CA GLN A 71 23.25 9.06 -15.63
C GLN A 71 23.40 8.31 -14.30
N THR A 72 23.73 9.00 -13.21
CA THR A 72 23.80 8.38 -11.87
C THR A 72 22.48 7.73 -11.50
N LEU A 73 21.35 8.44 -11.67
CA LEU A 73 20.03 7.90 -11.36
C LEU A 73 19.66 6.70 -12.24
N ALA A 74 20.02 6.73 -13.53
CA ALA A 74 19.81 5.60 -14.43
C ALA A 74 20.59 4.36 -13.97
N GLN A 75 21.85 4.53 -13.55
CA GLN A 75 22.67 3.45 -13.03
C GLN A 75 22.11 2.86 -11.74
N MET A 76 21.63 3.69 -10.82
CA MET A 76 20.94 3.25 -9.60
C MET A 76 19.64 2.50 -9.91
N ALA A 77 18.97 2.88 -10.99
CA ALA A 77 17.70 2.30 -11.39
C ALA A 77 17.84 0.97 -12.14
N VAL A 78 19.00 0.63 -12.70
CA VAL A 78 19.18 -0.66 -13.39
C VAL A 78 19.12 -1.82 -12.39
N PRO A 79 18.35 -2.90 -12.63
CA PRO A 79 17.43 -3.12 -13.76
C PRO A 79 15.96 -2.73 -13.48
N LEU A 80 15.65 -2.18 -12.31
CA LEU A 80 14.29 -1.94 -11.84
C LEU A 80 13.76 -0.53 -12.17
N PHE A 81 12.88 -0.43 -13.17
CA PHE A 81 12.11 0.79 -13.46
C PHE A 81 11.28 1.31 -12.28
N VAL A 82 11.00 0.48 -11.27
CA VAL A 82 10.31 0.91 -10.04
C VAL A 82 11.09 2.01 -9.32
N PHE A 83 12.43 1.95 -9.32
CA PHE A 83 13.26 2.99 -8.72
C PHE A 83 13.04 4.31 -9.44
N ALA A 84 13.17 4.32 -10.77
CA ALA A 84 13.06 5.53 -11.57
C ALA A 84 11.68 6.20 -11.44
N ALA A 85 10.61 5.42 -11.58
CA ALA A 85 9.26 5.94 -11.41
C ALA A 85 9.00 6.47 -9.99
N THR A 86 9.55 5.80 -8.97
CA THR A 86 9.40 6.24 -7.57
C THR A 86 10.18 7.53 -7.31
N VAL A 87 11.41 7.66 -7.81
CA VAL A 87 12.22 8.87 -7.68
C VAL A 87 11.57 10.04 -8.40
N CYS A 88 11.08 9.86 -9.63
CA CYS A 88 10.39 10.93 -10.36
C CYS A 88 9.13 11.38 -9.62
N ARG A 89 8.29 10.44 -9.15
CA ARG A 89 7.10 10.80 -8.34
C ARG A 89 7.46 11.47 -7.03
N PHE A 90 8.55 11.03 -6.39
CA PHE A 90 9.07 11.70 -5.20
C PHE A 90 9.50 13.10 -5.61
N VAL A 91 10.56 13.30 -6.39
CA VAL A 91 11.06 14.64 -6.74
C VAL A 91 9.98 15.59 -7.28
N GLY A 92 9.03 15.08 -8.07
CA GLY A 92 7.93 15.82 -8.70
C GLY A 92 6.68 16.06 -7.86
N ASP A 93 6.58 15.53 -6.64
CA ASP A 93 5.35 15.68 -5.85
C ASP A 93 5.13 17.13 -5.43
N SER A 94 4.08 17.73 -6.00
CA SER A 94 3.74 19.15 -5.93
C SER A 94 3.33 19.64 -4.54
N GLN A 95 2.94 18.73 -3.64
CA GLN A 95 2.64 19.09 -2.26
C GLN A 95 3.91 19.52 -1.51
N ARG A 96 5.09 19.11 -1.99
CA ARG A 96 6.37 19.51 -1.40
C ARG A 96 7.13 20.48 -2.32
N ARG A 97 7.44 21.64 -1.75
CA ARG A 97 7.77 22.86 -2.51
C ARG A 97 9.18 22.93 -3.15
N ASN A 98 9.98 21.87 -3.18
CA ASN A 98 11.34 21.97 -3.73
C ASN A 98 11.86 20.65 -4.35
N PRO A 99 11.76 20.47 -5.68
CA PRO A 99 12.31 19.32 -6.38
C PRO A 99 13.82 19.15 -6.19
N GLN A 100 14.60 20.24 -6.21
CA GLN A 100 16.05 20.19 -6.04
C GLN A 100 16.46 19.61 -4.67
N LYS A 101 15.81 20.05 -3.58
CA LYS A 101 16.11 19.54 -2.23
C LYS A 101 15.80 18.05 -2.12
N ARG A 102 14.72 17.59 -2.74
CA ARG A 102 14.31 16.17 -2.74
C ARG A 102 15.23 15.31 -3.58
N LEU A 103 15.61 15.80 -4.76
CA LEU A 103 16.60 15.14 -5.59
C LEU A 103 17.92 14.98 -4.82
N GLN A 104 18.36 16.01 -4.10
CA GLN A 104 19.54 15.92 -3.26
C GLN A 104 19.41 14.85 -2.17
N THR A 105 18.23 14.71 -1.55
CA THR A 105 17.98 13.64 -0.56
C THR A 105 18.18 12.24 -1.15
N VAL A 106 17.79 12.02 -2.41
CA VAL A 106 18.01 10.74 -3.10
C VAL A 106 19.51 10.51 -3.37
N LEU A 107 20.21 11.54 -3.86
CA LEU A 107 21.65 11.47 -4.17
C LEU A 107 22.53 11.33 -2.92
N ASP A 108 22.14 11.91 -1.79
CA ASP A 108 22.89 11.77 -0.53
C ASP A 108 22.78 10.35 0.06
N GLN A 109 21.67 9.65 -0.19
CA GLN A 109 21.52 8.26 0.22
C GLN A 109 22.42 7.30 -0.58
N GLU A 110 22.60 7.54 -1.89
CA GLU A 110 23.54 6.77 -2.72
C GLU A 110 24.97 6.78 -2.15
N ARG A 111 25.41 7.93 -1.63
CA ARG A 111 26.75 8.10 -1.07
C ARG A 111 26.96 7.41 0.28
N THR A 112 25.88 7.05 0.97
CA THR A 112 25.91 6.61 2.37
C THR A 112 25.46 5.16 2.57
N SER A 113 24.74 4.57 1.62
CA SER A 113 24.21 3.21 1.74
C SER A 113 24.82 2.27 0.70
N HIS A 114 25.37 1.15 1.18
CA HIS A 114 25.67 -0.05 0.38
C HIS A 114 24.49 -1.05 0.38
N GLY A 115 23.30 -0.56 0.73
CA GLY A 115 22.10 -1.34 0.91
C GLY A 115 21.49 -1.87 -0.38
N SER A 116 20.44 -2.68 -0.24
CA SER A 116 19.70 -3.24 -1.36
C SER A 116 19.10 -2.14 -2.26
N GLN A 117 18.77 -2.48 -3.50
CA GLN A 117 18.12 -1.52 -4.42
C GLN A 117 16.78 -1.01 -3.89
N LEU A 118 16.06 -1.81 -3.09
CA LEU A 118 14.82 -1.39 -2.43
C LEU A 118 15.09 -0.37 -1.31
N GLU A 119 16.17 -0.56 -0.56
CA GLU A 119 16.60 0.40 0.46
C GLU A 119 16.93 1.75 -0.19
N GLN A 120 17.68 1.74 -1.29
CA GLN A 120 18.00 2.96 -2.04
C GLN A 120 16.74 3.63 -2.62
N THR A 121 15.71 2.86 -2.95
CA THR A 121 14.44 3.36 -3.47
C THR A 121 13.58 4.02 -2.38
N TYR A 122 13.42 3.36 -1.23
CA TYR A 122 12.38 3.72 -0.25
C TYR A 122 12.90 4.50 0.95
N THR A 123 14.13 4.25 1.41
CA THR A 123 14.71 4.95 2.56
C THR A 123 14.71 6.48 2.41
N PRO A 124 15.05 7.09 1.25
CA PRO A 124 15.00 8.55 1.11
C PRO A 124 13.59 9.10 1.36
N ILE A 125 12.57 8.41 0.88
CA ILE A 125 11.16 8.81 1.00
C ILE A 125 10.72 8.72 2.45
N LEU A 126 11.05 7.62 3.12
CA LEU A 126 10.69 7.37 4.51
C LEU A 126 11.40 8.36 5.45
N ARG A 127 12.72 8.51 5.32
CA ARG A 127 13.52 9.43 6.15
C ARG A 127 13.15 10.89 5.94
N SER A 128 12.67 11.27 4.75
CA SER A 128 12.21 12.65 4.51
C SER A 128 11.07 13.09 5.44
N GLN A 129 10.33 12.14 6.03
CA GLN A 129 9.25 12.42 6.99
C GLN A 129 9.76 12.80 8.38
N ILE A 130 11.01 12.45 8.71
CA ILE A 130 11.55 12.56 10.08
C ILE A 130 12.84 13.37 10.17
N ALA A 131 13.45 13.75 9.03
CA ALA A 131 14.79 14.33 8.97
C ALA A 131 14.95 15.64 9.79
N GLU A 132 13.90 16.46 9.88
CA GLU A 132 13.95 17.77 10.56
C GLU A 132 13.18 17.78 11.90
N LEU A 133 12.72 16.62 12.36
CA LEU A 133 11.87 16.53 13.56
C LEU A 133 12.69 16.27 14.84
N PRO A 134 12.29 16.86 15.98
CA PRO A 134 12.81 16.49 17.29
C PRO A 134 12.58 15.00 17.58
N LYS A 135 13.46 14.38 18.38
CA LYS A 135 13.42 12.93 18.66
C LYS A 135 12.04 12.42 19.07
N LYS A 136 11.34 13.12 19.96
CA LYS A 136 10.01 12.72 20.44
C LYS A 136 8.98 12.67 19.30
N GLU A 137 8.96 13.70 18.45
CA GLU A 137 8.05 13.78 17.30
C GLU A 137 8.41 12.71 16.25
N ARG A 138 9.70 12.41 16.07
CA ARG A 138 10.13 11.29 15.21
C ARG A 138 9.56 9.95 15.67
N ASP A 139 9.67 9.65 16.96
CA ASP A 139 9.18 8.40 17.54
C ASP A 139 7.65 8.27 17.37
N GLU A 140 6.91 9.37 17.51
CA GLU A 140 5.46 9.44 17.25
C GLU A 140 5.14 9.18 15.78
N VAL A 141 5.84 9.86 14.85
CA VAL A 141 5.67 9.65 13.39
C VAL A 141 5.92 8.20 12.98
N ILE A 142 7.01 7.60 13.49
CA ILE A 142 7.36 6.21 13.20
C ILE A 142 6.30 5.26 13.76
N LYS A 143 5.82 5.50 14.98
CA LYS A 143 4.77 4.68 15.60
C LYS A 143 3.48 4.74 14.78
N ASP A 144 3.04 5.93 14.41
CA ASP A 144 1.83 6.11 13.60
C ASP A 144 1.98 5.46 12.22
N PHE A 145 3.15 5.63 11.59
CA PHE A 145 3.46 4.98 10.32
C PHE A 145 3.32 3.46 10.42
N LYS A 146 3.92 2.83 11.45
CA LYS A 146 3.87 1.37 11.63
C LYS A 146 2.44 0.87 11.85
N VAL A 147 1.57 1.66 12.46
CA VAL A 147 0.16 1.30 12.62
C VAL A 147 -0.62 1.52 11.32
N ILE A 148 -0.51 2.69 10.70
CA ILE A 148 -1.32 3.09 9.55
C ILE A 148 -0.82 2.42 8.26
N VAL A 149 0.43 2.67 7.89
CA VAL A 149 1.04 2.15 6.67
C VAL A 149 1.29 0.65 6.81
N GLY A 150 1.71 0.20 7.99
CA GLY A 150 1.77 -1.23 8.31
C GLY A 150 0.44 -1.93 8.06
N SER A 151 -0.68 -1.36 8.53
CA SER A 151 -2.00 -1.90 8.21
C SER A 151 -2.26 -1.94 6.71
N ILE A 152 -2.05 -0.84 5.98
CA ILE A 152 -2.29 -0.74 4.54
C ILE A 152 -1.56 -1.82 3.75
N VAL A 153 -0.28 -2.08 4.07
CA VAL A 153 0.53 -3.08 3.34
C VAL A 153 0.17 -4.52 3.71
N THR A 154 -0.53 -4.73 4.82
CA THR A 154 -0.95 -6.05 5.33
C THR A 154 -2.42 -6.37 5.02
N LEU A 155 -3.23 -5.40 4.58
CA LEU A 155 -4.63 -5.62 4.21
C LEU A 155 -4.77 -6.68 3.10
N ALA A 156 -5.76 -7.58 3.23
CA ALA A 156 -6.12 -8.55 2.21
C ALA A 156 -6.76 -7.92 0.97
N SER A 157 -7.45 -6.80 1.18
CA SER A 157 -8.06 -5.98 0.15
C SER A 157 -7.90 -4.50 0.53
N PRO A 158 -7.52 -3.61 -0.42
CA PRO A 158 -7.37 -2.19 -0.16
C PRO A 158 -8.62 -1.56 0.48
N LEU A 159 -8.41 -0.72 1.49
CA LEU A 159 -9.44 0.08 2.13
C LEU A 159 -9.25 1.57 1.82
N SER A 160 -10.35 2.32 1.88
CA SER A 160 -10.32 3.77 1.87
C SER A 160 -9.86 4.32 3.20
N VAL A 161 -9.40 5.58 3.25
CA VAL A 161 -9.04 6.24 4.51
C VAL A 161 -10.18 6.15 5.51
N ALA A 162 -11.42 6.44 5.09
CA ALA A 162 -12.58 6.39 5.95
C ALA A 162 -12.81 5.00 6.57
N ALA A 163 -12.68 3.93 5.78
CA ALA A 163 -12.85 2.57 6.25
C ALA A 163 -11.68 2.10 7.11
N LEU A 164 -10.44 2.39 6.70
CA LEU A 164 -9.23 2.07 7.44
C LEU A 164 -9.26 2.71 8.83
N SER A 165 -9.53 4.02 8.90
CA SER A 165 -9.65 4.78 10.16
C SER A 165 -10.62 4.13 11.14
N ARG A 166 -11.80 3.71 10.67
CA ARG A 166 -12.78 3.01 11.51
C ARG A 166 -12.32 1.61 11.92
N LEU A 167 -11.63 0.89 11.03
CA LEU A 167 -11.06 -0.43 11.33
C LEU A 167 -9.96 -0.37 12.39
N ILE A 168 -8.97 0.52 12.24
CA ILE A 168 -7.82 0.62 13.17
C ILE A 168 -8.05 1.59 14.33
N ASN A 169 -9.21 2.25 14.37
CA ASN A 169 -9.61 3.20 15.42
C ASN A 169 -8.68 4.43 15.53
N ILE A 170 -8.37 5.04 14.40
CA ILE A 170 -7.56 6.26 14.29
C ILE A 170 -8.36 7.33 13.55
N PHE A 171 -8.27 8.59 13.99
CA PHE A 171 -8.95 9.70 13.32
C PHE A 171 -8.47 9.85 11.87
N PRO A 172 -9.37 10.08 10.89
CA PRO A 172 -9.01 10.23 9.49
C PRO A 172 -7.95 11.29 9.21
N ASP A 173 -7.92 12.39 9.98
CA ASP A 173 -6.95 13.47 9.77
C ASP A 173 -5.51 13.01 10.09
N ILE A 174 -5.33 12.12 11.07
CA ILE A 174 -4.03 11.53 11.39
C ILE A 174 -3.59 10.56 10.28
N VAL A 175 -4.55 9.82 9.71
CA VAL A 175 -4.28 8.94 8.57
C VAL A 175 -3.84 9.76 7.36
N ASP A 176 -4.58 10.82 7.01
CA ASP A 176 -4.21 11.70 5.90
C ASP A 176 -2.83 12.33 6.10
N GLU A 177 -2.57 12.92 7.27
CA GLU A 177 -1.27 13.54 7.57
C GLU A 177 -0.11 12.56 7.35
N ARG A 178 -0.29 11.29 7.74
CA ARG A 178 0.75 10.28 7.56
C ARG A 178 0.85 9.78 6.12
N LEU A 179 -0.21 9.88 5.32
CA LEU A 179 -0.24 9.48 3.92
C LEU A 179 0.21 10.59 2.96
N ASP A 180 0.03 11.87 3.28
CA ASP A 180 0.41 13.03 2.45
C ASP A 180 1.86 12.95 1.96
N ALA A 181 2.71 12.33 2.79
CA ALA A 181 4.11 12.16 2.50
C ALA A 181 4.45 11.07 1.47
N LEU A 182 3.50 10.21 1.11
CA LEU A 182 3.73 8.89 0.53
C LEU A 182 3.15 8.72 -0.88
N HIS A 183 2.75 9.80 -1.55
CA HIS A 183 2.24 9.77 -2.93
C HIS A 183 3.20 9.12 -3.96
N SER A 184 4.50 9.05 -3.64
CA SER A 184 5.49 8.38 -4.50
C SER A 184 5.42 6.85 -4.45
N VAL A 185 4.80 6.29 -3.41
CA VAL A 185 4.71 4.84 -3.16
C VAL A 185 3.27 4.33 -3.00
N LEU A 186 2.34 5.23 -2.69
CA LEU A 186 0.91 4.97 -2.54
C LEU A 186 0.09 5.80 -3.55
N SER A 187 -0.89 5.15 -4.17
CA SER A 187 -2.01 5.83 -4.83
C SER A 187 -3.00 6.25 -3.75
N ILE A 188 -3.02 7.56 -3.47
CA ILE A 188 -3.86 8.17 -2.45
C ILE A 188 -4.89 9.05 -3.16
N PRO A 189 -6.17 8.65 -3.17
CA PRO A 189 -7.25 9.43 -3.77
C PRO A 189 -7.54 10.72 -3.00
N LEU A 190 -8.10 11.72 -3.68
CA LEU A 190 -8.59 12.96 -3.04
C LEU A 190 -9.80 12.72 -2.13
N GLU A 191 -10.62 11.73 -2.45
CA GLU A 191 -11.81 11.38 -1.69
C GLU A 191 -11.49 10.27 -0.68
N ARG A 192 -11.74 10.52 0.62
CA ARG A 192 -11.52 9.56 1.72
C ARG A 192 -12.35 8.27 1.62
N THR A 193 -13.30 8.21 0.69
CA THR A 193 -14.16 7.05 0.40
C THR A 193 -13.53 6.10 -0.62
N MET A 194 -12.54 6.56 -1.38
CA MET A 194 -11.84 5.77 -2.39
C MET A 194 -10.64 5.04 -1.77
N PRO A 195 -10.34 3.81 -2.21
CA PRO A 195 -9.29 2.98 -1.61
C PRO A 195 -7.87 3.47 -1.88
N VAL A 196 -7.04 3.44 -0.84
CA VAL A 196 -5.59 3.68 -0.92
C VAL A 196 -4.92 2.40 -1.40
N ARG A 197 -4.02 2.50 -2.39
CA ARG A 197 -3.35 1.33 -2.98
C ARG A 197 -1.85 1.50 -3.04
N LEU A 198 -1.12 0.39 -2.95
CA LEU A 198 0.30 0.36 -3.28
C LEU A 198 0.49 0.64 -4.76
N LEU A 199 1.47 1.48 -5.11
CA LEU A 199 1.89 1.63 -6.50
C LEU A 199 2.71 0.43 -6.98
N HIS A 200 3.42 -0.22 -6.06
CA HIS A 200 4.19 -1.43 -6.35
C HIS A 200 4.34 -2.31 -5.11
N LEU A 201 4.31 -3.65 -5.29
CA LEU A 201 4.40 -4.61 -4.19
C LEU A 201 5.76 -4.60 -3.47
N SER A 202 6.84 -4.25 -4.16
CA SER A 202 8.16 -4.16 -3.53
C SER A 202 8.25 -3.14 -2.38
N PHE A 203 7.33 -2.18 -2.30
CA PHE A 203 7.25 -1.29 -1.14
C PHE A 203 6.77 -2.04 0.10
N ARG A 204 5.76 -2.89 -0.04
CA ARG A 204 5.36 -3.82 1.02
C ARG A 204 6.53 -4.74 1.36
N ASP A 205 7.12 -5.39 0.36
CA ASP A 205 8.16 -6.40 0.57
C ASP A 205 9.34 -5.82 1.34
N TYR A 206 9.76 -4.58 1.02
CA TYR A 206 10.78 -3.86 1.77
C TYR A 206 10.40 -3.57 3.23
N LEU A 207 9.17 -3.13 3.49
CA LEU A 207 8.73 -2.73 4.83
C LEU A 207 8.57 -3.91 5.79
N VAL A 208 8.25 -5.11 5.28
CA VAL A 208 7.99 -6.30 6.11
C VAL A 208 9.13 -7.31 6.11
N ASP A 209 10.21 -7.05 5.36
CA ASP A 209 11.37 -7.94 5.28
C ASP A 209 12.05 -8.07 6.65
N PRO A 210 12.12 -9.28 7.25
CA PRO A 210 12.79 -9.49 8.53
C PRO A 210 14.25 -9.06 8.56
N GLU A 211 14.95 -9.05 7.42
CA GLU A 211 16.34 -8.56 7.35
C GLU A 211 16.48 -7.07 7.69
N ASN A 212 15.37 -6.32 7.62
CA ASN A 212 15.32 -4.88 7.88
C ASN A 212 14.96 -4.52 9.34
N GLU A 213 14.69 -5.49 10.21
CA GLU A 213 14.19 -5.25 11.58
C GLU A 213 15.12 -4.34 12.41
N GLU A 214 16.42 -4.59 12.37
CA GLU A 214 17.41 -3.84 13.16
C GLU A 214 17.91 -2.57 12.47
N THR A 215 17.75 -2.47 11.15
CA THR A 215 18.41 -1.46 10.31
C THR A 215 17.46 -0.37 9.80
N VAL A 216 16.16 -0.67 9.71
CA VAL A 216 15.16 0.24 9.14
C VAL A 216 14.17 0.69 10.22
N GLU A 217 14.24 1.97 10.58
CA GLU A 217 13.37 2.59 11.61
C GLU A 217 11.86 2.36 11.36
N PHE A 218 11.48 2.31 10.08
CA PHE A 218 10.11 2.14 9.60
C PHE A 218 9.69 0.68 9.38
N TRP A 219 10.54 -0.29 9.69
CA TRP A 219 10.22 -1.71 9.54
C TRP A 219 8.94 -2.08 10.30
N VAL A 220 8.10 -2.89 9.64
CA VAL A 220 6.80 -3.33 10.12
C VAL A 220 6.87 -4.82 10.43
N ASP A 221 6.66 -5.16 11.70
CA ASP A 221 6.41 -6.54 12.09
C ASP A 221 5.08 -7.02 11.50
N GLU A 222 5.16 -7.82 10.44
CA GLU A 222 4.01 -8.33 9.71
C GLU A 222 3.13 -9.23 10.59
N LYS A 223 3.72 -10.09 11.42
CA LYS A 223 2.96 -10.99 12.31
C LYS A 223 2.19 -10.19 13.36
N LEU A 224 2.85 -9.23 14.01
CA LEU A 224 2.20 -8.34 14.95
C LEU A 224 1.09 -7.51 14.29
N THR A 225 1.30 -7.07 13.05
CA THR A 225 0.32 -6.29 12.29
C THR A 225 -0.91 -7.14 11.93
N HIS A 226 -0.71 -8.38 11.46
CA HIS A 226 -1.80 -9.33 11.26
C HIS A 226 -2.59 -9.58 12.55
N ARG A 227 -1.91 -9.78 13.70
CA ARG A 227 -2.58 -9.96 15.00
C ARG A 227 -3.44 -8.76 15.36
N ARG A 228 -2.91 -7.54 15.20
CA ARG A 228 -3.66 -6.29 15.44
C ARG A 228 -4.87 -6.17 14.51
N LEU A 229 -4.71 -6.47 13.22
CA LEU A 229 -5.81 -6.42 12.26
C LEU A 229 -6.91 -7.43 12.59
N ALA A 230 -6.56 -8.66 13.01
CA ALA A 230 -7.55 -9.64 13.48
C ALA A 230 -8.36 -9.10 14.67
N LYS A 231 -7.68 -8.54 15.68
CA LYS A 231 -8.33 -7.92 16.85
C LYS A 231 -9.21 -6.73 16.48
N HIS A 232 -8.74 -5.88 15.56
CA HIS A 232 -9.51 -4.77 15.01
C HIS A 232 -10.78 -5.23 14.29
N CYS A 233 -10.69 -6.31 13.49
CA CYS A 233 -11.84 -6.90 12.84
C CYS A 233 -12.85 -7.44 13.86
N LEU A 234 -12.40 -8.20 14.86
CA LEU A 234 -13.27 -8.72 15.93
C LEU A 234 -13.95 -7.57 16.69
N ARG A 235 -13.23 -6.48 17.00
CA ARG A 235 -13.79 -5.28 17.63
C ARG A 235 -14.90 -4.65 16.78
N VAL A 236 -14.65 -4.42 15.48
CA VAL A 236 -15.64 -3.85 14.56
C VAL A 236 -16.89 -4.73 14.49
N MET A 237 -16.70 -6.05 14.36
CA MET A 237 -17.81 -7.00 14.32
C MET A 237 -18.61 -7.03 15.61
N ARG A 238 -17.97 -7.08 16.79
CA ARG A 238 -18.68 -7.05 18.09
C ARG A 238 -19.50 -5.77 18.30
N GLY A 239 -19.04 -4.64 17.76
CA GLY A 239 -19.73 -3.36 17.91
C GLY A 239 -20.91 -3.16 16.96
N ALA A 240 -20.99 -3.92 15.86
CA ALA A 240 -21.95 -3.67 14.78
C ALA A 240 -22.86 -4.86 14.43
N LEU A 241 -22.37 -6.10 14.59
CA LEU A 241 -23.17 -7.28 14.28
C LEU A 241 -24.32 -7.43 15.26
N ARG A 242 -25.51 -7.69 14.70
CA ARG A 242 -26.74 -7.94 15.43
C ARG A 242 -27.70 -8.73 14.55
N GLN A 243 -28.65 -9.40 15.17
CA GLN A 243 -29.71 -10.09 14.45
C GLN A 243 -30.47 -9.12 13.54
N ASN A 244 -30.75 -9.55 12.32
CA ASN A 244 -31.46 -8.76 11.31
C ASN A 244 -30.75 -7.43 11.01
N ILE A 245 -29.43 -7.47 10.77
CA ILE A 245 -28.58 -6.27 10.68
C ILE A 245 -29.08 -5.28 9.62
N CYS A 246 -29.63 -5.78 8.50
CA CYS A 246 -30.20 -4.98 7.43
C CYS A 246 -31.70 -4.66 7.60
N GLY A 247 -32.37 -5.09 8.68
CA GLY A 247 -33.79 -4.81 8.89
C GLY A 247 -34.70 -5.44 7.83
N LEU A 248 -34.43 -6.69 7.45
CA LEU A 248 -35.22 -7.45 6.48
C LEU A 248 -36.68 -7.56 6.95
N SER A 249 -37.61 -7.48 6.00
CA SER A 249 -39.05 -7.50 6.29
C SER A 249 -39.55 -8.86 6.76
N PHE A 250 -38.89 -9.95 6.36
CA PHE A 250 -39.20 -11.31 6.82
C PHE A 250 -37.95 -12.21 6.79
N PRO A 251 -37.89 -13.24 7.64
CA PRO A 251 -36.82 -14.23 7.61
C PRO A 251 -36.80 -14.99 6.26
N GLY A 252 -35.64 -15.05 5.60
CA GLY A 252 -35.47 -15.77 4.34
C GLY A 252 -35.64 -14.93 3.07
N MET A 253 -35.76 -13.60 3.19
CA MET A 253 -35.62 -12.68 2.06
C MET A 253 -34.31 -12.95 1.30
N ARG A 254 -34.37 -12.99 -0.04
CA ARG A 254 -33.19 -13.34 -0.84
C ARG A 254 -32.19 -12.17 -0.85
N ARG A 255 -30.89 -12.48 -0.85
CA ARG A 255 -29.82 -11.47 -0.99
C ARG A 255 -30.00 -10.57 -2.22
N SER A 256 -30.60 -11.07 -3.30
CA SER A 256 -30.89 -10.29 -4.52
C SER A 256 -31.99 -9.24 -4.33
N GLU A 257 -32.83 -9.39 -3.30
CA GLU A 257 -33.92 -8.47 -2.98
C GLU A 257 -33.47 -7.34 -2.04
N VAL A 258 -32.30 -7.47 -1.42
CA VAL A 258 -31.70 -6.45 -0.56
C VAL A 258 -30.98 -5.41 -1.42
N GLY A 259 -31.38 -4.15 -1.30
CA GLY A 259 -30.79 -3.05 -2.08
C GLY A 259 -29.33 -2.77 -1.70
N ALA A 260 -28.50 -2.39 -2.68
CA ALA A 260 -27.07 -2.10 -2.45
C ALA A 260 -26.86 -0.99 -1.41
N ARG A 261 -27.68 0.07 -1.47
CA ARG A 261 -27.64 1.17 -0.50
C ARG A 261 -27.97 0.72 0.92
N GLN A 262 -28.99 -0.12 1.08
CA GLN A 262 -29.36 -0.69 2.38
C GLN A 262 -28.21 -1.54 2.95
N LEU A 263 -27.54 -2.30 2.09
CA LEU A 263 -26.37 -3.09 2.48
C LEU A 263 -25.21 -2.19 2.92
N GLU A 264 -24.88 -1.15 2.16
CA GLU A 264 -23.81 -0.20 2.50
C GLU A 264 -24.09 0.59 3.79
N GLU A 265 -25.35 0.96 4.02
CA GLU A 265 -25.77 1.68 5.23
C GLU A 265 -25.67 0.82 6.51
N HIS A 266 -25.96 -0.48 6.41
CA HIS A 266 -25.99 -1.39 7.57
C HIS A 266 -24.72 -2.23 7.73
N ILE A 267 -23.99 -2.46 6.64
CA ILE A 267 -22.73 -3.19 6.59
C ILE A 267 -21.70 -2.28 5.90
N PRO A 268 -21.19 -1.25 6.60
CA PRO A 268 -20.24 -0.30 6.01
C PRO A 268 -18.91 -0.99 5.66
N PRO A 269 -18.05 -0.39 4.81
CA PRO A 269 -16.89 -1.06 4.23
C PRO A 269 -15.92 -1.70 5.23
N GLU A 270 -15.69 -1.10 6.39
CA GLU A 270 -14.86 -1.67 7.46
C GLU A 270 -15.48 -2.91 8.10
N LEU A 271 -16.82 -2.97 8.20
CA LEU A 271 -17.51 -4.15 8.70
C LEU A 271 -17.50 -5.25 7.65
N GLN A 272 -17.69 -4.91 6.36
CA GLN A 272 -17.54 -5.88 5.27
C GLN A 272 -16.15 -6.50 5.28
N TYR A 273 -15.11 -5.66 5.39
CA TYR A 273 -13.73 -6.13 5.50
C TYR A 273 -13.54 -7.04 6.71
N ALA A 274 -14.00 -6.60 7.88
CA ALA A 274 -13.88 -7.37 9.11
C ALA A 274 -14.54 -8.74 8.99
N CYS A 275 -15.78 -8.80 8.48
CA CYS A 275 -16.50 -10.05 8.27
C CYS A 275 -15.79 -10.98 7.28
N MET A 276 -15.14 -10.45 6.25
CA MET A 276 -14.47 -11.25 5.21
C MET A 276 -13.06 -11.71 5.59
N TYR A 277 -12.29 -10.92 6.34
CA TYR A 277 -10.83 -11.08 6.42
C TYR A 277 -10.27 -11.27 7.84
N TRP A 278 -11.08 -11.26 8.90
CA TRP A 278 -10.55 -11.49 10.26
C TRP A 278 -9.81 -12.83 10.38
N ILE A 279 -10.33 -13.88 9.74
CA ILE A 279 -9.73 -15.22 9.71
C ILE A 279 -8.47 -15.24 8.86
N TYR A 280 -8.48 -14.55 7.72
CA TYR A 280 -7.27 -14.38 6.91
C TYR A 280 -6.13 -13.78 7.73
N HIS A 281 -6.41 -12.78 8.57
CA HIS A 281 -5.36 -12.23 9.43
C HIS A 281 -4.93 -13.20 10.52
N HIS A 282 -5.87 -13.96 11.08
CA HIS A 282 -5.57 -14.95 12.10
C HIS A 282 -4.75 -16.14 11.57
N THR A 283 -4.95 -16.57 10.32
CA THR A 283 -4.17 -17.68 9.72
C THR A 283 -2.73 -17.30 9.39
N LYS A 284 -2.37 -16.01 9.53
CA LYS A 284 -1.03 -15.48 9.26
C LYS A 284 -0.18 -15.31 10.53
N ILE A 285 -0.72 -15.64 11.69
CA ILE A 285 -0.03 -15.52 12.98
C ILE A 285 0.17 -16.89 13.62
N ASP A 286 1.20 -16.99 14.46
CA ASP A 286 1.36 -18.13 15.35
C ASP A 286 0.33 -18.04 16.48
N PHE A 287 -0.25 -19.18 16.85
CA PHE A 287 -1.33 -19.26 17.81
C PHE A 287 -0.83 -19.02 19.24
N GLU A 288 -1.32 -17.98 19.90
CA GLU A 288 -1.03 -17.68 21.31
C GLU A 288 -2.25 -18.02 22.19
N PRO A 289 -2.05 -18.43 23.46
CA PRO A 289 -3.16 -18.82 24.34
C PRO A 289 -4.25 -17.75 24.51
N GLY A 290 -3.89 -16.47 24.43
CA GLY A 290 -4.84 -15.36 24.55
C GLY A 290 -5.75 -15.20 23.33
N ASP A 291 -5.28 -15.60 22.13
CA ASP A 291 -6.05 -15.44 20.89
C ASP A 291 -7.23 -16.42 20.84
N SER A 292 -7.09 -17.61 21.44
CA SER A 292 -8.16 -18.62 21.52
C SER A 292 -9.39 -18.13 22.29
N HIS A 293 -9.17 -17.43 23.42
CA HIS A 293 -10.25 -16.94 24.27
C HIS A 293 -11.07 -15.86 23.55
N GLU A 294 -10.40 -14.90 22.91
CA GLU A 294 -11.09 -13.85 22.16
C GLU A 294 -11.94 -14.42 21.02
N ILE A 295 -11.42 -15.41 20.28
CA ILE A 295 -12.16 -16.05 19.19
C ILE A 295 -13.33 -16.86 19.73
N TYR A 296 -13.12 -17.65 20.78
CA TYR A 296 -14.18 -18.45 21.40
C TYR A 296 -15.33 -17.56 21.90
N ASP A 297 -15.02 -16.45 22.58
CA ASP A 297 -16.03 -15.49 23.04
C ASP A 297 -16.79 -14.86 21.87
N PHE A 298 -16.09 -14.53 20.79
CA PHE A 298 -16.73 -14.00 19.59
C PHE A 298 -17.67 -15.02 18.94
N MET A 299 -17.21 -16.27 18.78
CA MET A 299 -17.98 -17.32 18.14
C MET A 299 -19.23 -17.67 18.97
N THR A 300 -19.10 -17.78 20.29
CA THR A 300 -20.25 -18.06 21.16
C THR A 300 -21.30 -16.95 21.17
N ALA A 301 -20.88 -15.68 21.08
CA ALA A 301 -21.81 -14.54 21.14
C ALA A 301 -22.36 -14.09 19.77
N SER A 302 -21.56 -14.22 18.70
CA SER A 302 -21.81 -13.50 17.43
C SER A 302 -21.73 -14.36 16.18
N PHE A 303 -21.51 -15.68 16.28
CA PHE A 303 -21.37 -16.55 15.11
C PHE A 303 -22.55 -16.47 14.14
N LEU A 304 -23.79 -16.55 14.64
CA LEU A 304 -24.98 -16.48 13.78
C LEU A 304 -25.14 -15.11 13.12
N HIS A 305 -24.83 -14.01 13.82
CA HIS A 305 -24.87 -12.66 13.27
C HIS A 305 -23.80 -12.45 12.19
N TRP A 306 -22.63 -13.07 12.37
CA TRP A 306 -21.56 -13.05 11.37
C TRP A 306 -21.94 -13.85 10.12
N LEU A 307 -22.55 -15.03 10.27
CA LEU A 307 -23.08 -15.81 9.15
C LEU A 307 -24.17 -15.05 8.39
N GLU A 308 -25.06 -14.36 9.11
CA GLU A 308 -26.08 -13.51 8.51
C GLU A 308 -25.45 -12.42 7.64
N ALA A 309 -24.44 -11.70 8.17
CA ALA A 309 -23.72 -10.67 7.42
C ALA A 309 -23.00 -11.25 6.18
N LEU A 310 -22.33 -12.39 6.30
CA LEU A 310 -21.68 -13.06 5.16
C LEU A 310 -22.68 -13.52 4.10
N SER A 311 -23.85 -13.99 4.52
CA SER A 311 -24.96 -14.34 3.61
C SER A 311 -25.43 -13.13 2.81
N LEU A 312 -25.63 -11.99 3.49
CA LEU A 312 -26.03 -10.73 2.86
C LEU A 312 -24.96 -10.19 1.91
N LEU A 313 -23.68 -10.39 2.22
CA LEU A 313 -22.56 -10.06 1.34
C LEU A 313 -22.40 -11.04 0.17
N GLY A 314 -23.08 -12.18 0.20
CA GLY A 314 -22.91 -13.25 -0.80
C GLY A 314 -21.50 -13.86 -0.74
N ARG A 315 -21.02 -14.15 0.47
CA ARG A 315 -19.66 -14.66 0.76
C ARG A 315 -19.67 -15.86 1.72
N LEU A 316 -20.73 -16.66 1.71
CA LEU A 316 -20.84 -17.85 2.57
C LEU A 316 -19.80 -18.94 2.24
N GLU A 317 -19.29 -18.97 1.02
CA GLU A 317 -18.15 -19.83 0.65
C GLU A 317 -16.89 -19.58 1.49
N ASN A 318 -16.72 -18.39 2.06
CA ASN A 318 -15.59 -18.09 2.94
C ASN A 318 -15.74 -18.72 4.34
N VAL A 319 -16.88 -19.33 4.66
CA VAL A 319 -17.14 -19.97 5.96
C VAL A 319 -16.52 -21.37 6.02
N SER A 320 -16.46 -22.10 4.90
CA SER A 320 -15.96 -23.48 4.90
C SER A 320 -14.48 -23.56 5.29
N THR A 321 -13.68 -22.53 4.94
CA THR A 321 -12.27 -22.41 5.38
C THR A 321 -12.08 -22.16 6.87
N CYS A 322 -13.16 -22.03 7.66
CA CYS A 322 -13.13 -21.69 9.09
C CYS A 322 -13.41 -22.88 10.00
N LEU A 323 -13.98 -23.96 9.45
CA LEU A 323 -14.45 -25.14 10.19
C LEU A 323 -13.51 -26.35 10.03
N ASP A 324 -12.48 -26.22 9.20
CA ASP A 324 -11.40 -27.19 8.98
C ASP A 324 -10.14 -26.81 9.77
#